data_AF-A0A925UXN2-F1
#
_entry.id   AF-A0A925UXN2-F1
#
_cell.length_a   1.000
_cell.length_b   1.000
_cell.length_c   1.000
_cell.angle_alpha   90.00
_cell.angle_beta   90.00
_cell.angle_gamma   90.00
#
_symmetry.space_group_name_H-M   'P 1'
#
loop_
_entity.id
_entity.type
_entity.pdbx_description
1 polymer ?
#
loop_
_entity_poly.entity_id
_entity_poly.type
_entity_poly.pdbx_seq_one_letter_code
_entity_poly.pdbx_strand_id
1 'polypeptide(L)'
;MESTLTGSISILRERGFSYHYLIDRDGTAIQCVSPVNAAFHAGQSKGPQGEGVNEYSISISFVNKNDGTDPITAQQIDMASFIAKRLKLTFKDLRFVTSHAMISPGRKTDPAGFSIEEFSAAAGLEAWL
;
A
#
# COMPACT_ATOMS: atom_id res chain seq x y z
N MET A 1 -15.33 -13.33 -10.63
CA MET A 1 -15.51 -13.05 -9.19
C MET A 1 -14.98 -11.67 -8.92
N GLU A 2 -15.75 -10.83 -8.24
CA GLU A 2 -15.27 -9.52 -7.78
C GLU A 2 -14.28 -9.71 -6.62
N SER A 3 -13.28 -8.85 -6.54
CA SER A 3 -12.35 -8.83 -5.41
C SER A 3 -13.08 -8.25 -4.21
N THR A 4 -13.08 -8.96 -3.08
CA THR A 4 -13.72 -8.51 -1.84
C THR A 4 -12.71 -8.41 -0.72
N LEU A 5 -12.92 -7.50 0.23
CA LEU A 5 -12.05 -7.33 1.39
C LEU A 5 -11.87 -8.64 2.19
N THR A 6 -12.96 -9.36 2.46
CA THR A 6 -12.91 -10.65 3.17
C THR A 6 -12.08 -11.70 2.42
N GLY A 7 -12.27 -11.79 1.10
CA GLY A 7 -11.50 -12.71 0.25
C GLY A 7 -10.01 -12.38 0.26
N SER A 8 -9.67 -11.09 0.13
CA SER A 8 -8.27 -10.62 0.22
C SER A 8 -7.64 -10.98 1.57
N ILE A 9 -8.32 -10.74 2.69
CA ILE A 9 -7.79 -11.07 4.03
C ILE A 9 -7.51 -12.58 4.17
N SER A 10 -8.42 -13.45 3.70
CA SER A 10 -8.24 -14.90 3.79
C SER A 10 -6.98 -15.34 3.04
N ILE A 11 -6.86 -14.92 1.78
CA ILE A 11 -5.73 -15.29 0.91
C ILE A 11 -4.41 -14.77 1.49
N LEU A 12 -4.40 -13.55 2.03
CA LEU A 12 -3.20 -12.98 2.65
C LEU A 12 -2.75 -13.79 3.86
N ARG A 13 -3.69 -14.14 4.75
CA ARG A 13 -3.40 -14.97 5.94
C ARG A 13 -2.90 -16.35 5.55
N GLU A 14 -3.56 -17.02 4.63
CA GLU A 14 -3.16 -18.35 4.13
C GLU A 14 -1.74 -18.36 3.56
N ARG A 15 -1.33 -17.25 2.92
CA ARG A 15 0.00 -17.09 2.32
C ARG A 15 1.04 -16.51 3.28
N GLY A 16 0.69 -16.25 4.54
CA GLY A 16 1.60 -15.65 5.53
C GLY A 16 1.96 -14.20 5.24
N PHE A 17 1.15 -13.47 4.47
CA PHE A 17 1.33 -12.05 4.20
C PHE A 17 0.43 -11.20 5.09
N SER A 18 0.90 -10.01 5.44
CA SER A 18 0.13 -9.03 6.22
C SER A 18 0.35 -7.62 5.69
N TYR A 19 -0.65 -6.77 5.90
CA TYR A 19 -0.67 -5.37 5.47
C TYR A 19 -1.14 -4.50 6.63
N HIS A 20 -0.75 -3.23 6.67
CA HIS A 20 -1.23 -2.32 7.70
C HIS A 20 -2.67 -1.92 7.42
N TYR A 21 -2.94 -1.50 6.18
CA TYR A 21 -4.26 -1.08 5.73
C TYR A 21 -4.68 -1.81 4.47
N LEU A 22 -5.94 -2.27 4.45
CA LEU A 22 -6.63 -2.77 3.27
C LEU A 22 -7.85 -1.88 3.02
N ILE A 23 -8.05 -1.43 1.79
CA ILE A 23 -9.14 -0.55 1.39
C ILE A 23 -10.00 -1.25 0.35
N ASP A 24 -11.27 -1.50 0.69
CA ASP A 24 -12.25 -2.09 -0.21
C ASP A 24 -12.70 -1.10 -1.31
N ARG A 25 -13.40 -1.60 -2.32
CA ARG A 25 -13.80 -0.84 -3.52
C ARG A 25 -14.63 0.41 -3.21
N ASP A 26 -15.43 0.37 -2.15
CA ASP A 26 -16.28 1.48 -1.70
C ASP A 26 -15.54 2.51 -0.82
N GLY A 27 -14.24 2.31 -0.58
CA GLY A 27 -13.42 3.15 0.28
C GLY A 27 -13.42 2.73 1.75
N THR A 28 -14.15 1.68 2.14
CA THR A 28 -14.07 1.11 3.48
C THR A 28 -12.65 0.61 3.74
N ALA A 29 -12.01 1.14 4.78
CA ALA A 29 -10.67 0.71 5.18
C ALA A 29 -10.69 -0.06 6.49
N ILE A 30 -9.84 -1.08 6.58
CA ILE A 30 -9.51 -1.76 7.82
C ILE A 30 -8.02 -1.63 8.12
N GLN A 31 -7.71 -1.50 9.40
CA GLN A 31 -6.33 -1.62 9.89
C GLN A 31 -6.10 -3.04 10.39
N CYS A 32 -5.24 -3.80 9.72
CA CYS A 32 -4.94 -5.19 10.06
C CYS A 32 -3.69 -5.32 10.96
N VAL A 33 -2.69 -4.46 10.76
CA VAL A 33 -1.45 -4.39 11.55
C VAL A 33 -1.24 -2.96 11.99
N SER A 34 -0.82 -2.77 13.24
CA SER A 34 -0.47 -1.45 13.77
C SER A 34 0.70 -0.84 12.99
N PRO A 35 0.67 0.44 12.57
CA PRO A 35 1.77 1.09 11.85
C PRO A 35 3.11 1.16 12.59
N VAL A 36 3.14 0.84 13.89
CA VAL A 36 4.39 0.74 14.69
C VAL A 36 5.00 -0.66 14.69
N ASN A 37 4.31 -1.65 14.11
CA ASN A 37 4.78 -3.03 14.00
C ASN A 37 5.09 -3.34 12.53
N ALA A 38 6.06 -4.20 12.27
CA ALA A 38 6.31 -4.67 10.91
C ALA A 38 5.12 -5.51 10.38
N ALA A 39 4.74 -5.26 9.13
CA ALA A 39 3.86 -6.12 8.35
C ALA A 39 4.65 -6.81 7.22
N PHE A 40 4.26 -8.01 6.83
CA PHE A 40 4.96 -8.82 5.82
C PHE A 40 4.34 -8.63 4.44
N HIS A 41 4.49 -7.44 3.85
CA HIS A 41 3.88 -7.09 2.56
C HIS A 41 4.89 -7.03 1.41
N ALA A 42 6.11 -6.55 1.66
CA ALA A 42 7.09 -6.25 0.63
C ALA A 42 7.90 -7.47 0.19
N GLY A 43 8.13 -8.46 1.08
CA GLY A 43 9.02 -9.59 0.80
C GLY A 43 10.45 -9.15 0.47
N GLN A 44 11.17 -9.91 -0.39
CA GLN A 44 12.50 -9.51 -0.86
C GLN A 44 12.40 -8.20 -1.67
N SER A 45 12.92 -7.12 -1.09
CA SER A 45 12.69 -5.75 -1.55
C SER A 45 13.79 -4.80 -1.06
N LYS A 46 13.98 -3.70 -1.79
CA LYS A 46 14.92 -2.61 -1.45
C LYS A 46 14.27 -1.26 -1.69
N GLY A 47 14.27 -0.41 -0.68
CA GLY A 47 13.68 0.93 -0.69
C GLY A 47 14.68 2.02 -0.29
N PRO A 48 14.19 3.21 0.10
CA PRO A 48 15.04 4.36 0.44
C PRO A 48 16.07 4.10 1.54
N GLN A 49 15.79 3.17 2.46
CA GLN A 49 16.67 2.83 3.58
C GLN A 49 17.46 1.52 3.36
N GLY A 50 17.43 0.96 2.14
CA GLY A 50 18.11 -0.30 1.81
C GLY A 50 17.16 -1.50 1.80
N GLU A 51 17.70 -2.70 2.02
CA GLU A 51 16.94 -3.95 1.99
C GLU A 51 16.02 -4.08 3.21
N GLY A 52 15.05 -5.00 3.15
CA GLY A 52 14.16 -5.28 4.30
C GLY A 52 13.06 -4.24 4.50
N VAL A 53 12.39 -3.84 3.41
CA VAL A 53 11.38 -2.76 3.41
C VAL A 53 10.26 -2.95 4.45
N ASN A 54 9.91 -4.19 4.80
CA ASN A 54 8.92 -4.47 5.86
C ASN A 54 9.27 -3.85 7.22
N GLU A 55 10.56 -3.65 7.53
CA GLU A 55 11.02 -3.17 8.83
C GLU A 55 10.82 -1.66 9.02
N TYR A 56 10.65 -0.92 7.92
CA TYR A 56 10.63 0.56 7.95
C TYR A 56 9.54 1.19 7.08
N SER A 57 8.56 0.41 6.63
CA SER A 57 7.48 0.92 5.80
C SER A 57 6.09 0.57 6.32
N ILE A 58 5.11 1.38 5.91
CA ILE A 58 3.70 1.22 6.23
C ILE A 58 2.97 0.98 4.91
N SER A 59 2.16 -0.08 4.85
CA SER A 59 1.50 -0.54 3.64
C SER A 59 0.03 -0.16 3.60
N ILE A 60 -0.38 0.44 2.48
CA ILE A 60 -1.77 0.67 2.11
C ILE A 60 -2.03 -0.14 0.85
N SER A 61 -3.00 -1.05 0.90
CA SER A 61 -3.31 -1.95 -0.21
C SER A 61 -4.77 -1.80 -0.65
N PHE A 62 -4.96 -1.78 -1.95
CA PHE A 62 -6.27 -1.66 -2.58
C PHE A 62 -6.81 -3.05 -2.91
N VAL A 63 -8.05 -3.32 -2.53
CA VAL A 63 -8.78 -4.48 -3.04
C VAL A 63 -9.03 -4.22 -4.53
N ASN A 64 -8.24 -4.85 -5.39
CA ASN A 64 -8.42 -4.89 -6.83
C ASN A 64 -7.62 -6.07 -7.41
N LYS A 65 -7.78 -6.37 -8.70
CA LYS A 65 -7.08 -7.48 -9.36
C LYS A 65 -5.66 -7.17 -9.81
N ASN A 66 -5.26 -5.90 -9.84
CA ASN A 66 -3.97 -5.44 -10.35
C ASN A 66 -3.66 -5.93 -11.78
N ASP A 67 -4.68 -6.06 -12.63
CA ASP A 67 -4.58 -6.57 -14.00
C ASP A 67 -4.68 -5.48 -15.09
N GLY A 68 -4.76 -4.22 -14.68
CA GLY A 68 -4.94 -3.07 -15.57
C GLY A 68 -6.38 -2.88 -16.09
N THR A 69 -7.30 -3.80 -15.76
CA THR A 69 -8.72 -3.74 -16.16
C THR A 69 -9.67 -3.55 -14.97
N ASP A 70 -9.20 -3.81 -13.74
CA ASP A 70 -9.87 -3.48 -12.48
C ASP A 70 -9.18 -2.27 -11.81
N PRO A 71 -9.54 -1.04 -12.21
CA PRO A 71 -8.85 0.18 -11.78
C PRO A 71 -9.13 0.47 -10.30
N ILE A 72 -8.19 1.11 -9.60
CA ILE A 72 -8.41 1.60 -8.23
C ILE A 72 -9.50 2.69 -8.26
N THR A 73 -10.49 2.62 -7.37
CA THR A 73 -11.63 3.55 -7.37
C THR A 73 -11.26 4.91 -6.77
N ALA A 74 -12.03 5.95 -7.09
CA ALA A 74 -11.87 7.26 -6.45
C ALA A 74 -12.02 7.17 -4.92
N GLN A 75 -12.98 6.38 -4.43
CA GLN A 75 -13.19 6.18 -2.99
C GLN A 75 -11.98 5.54 -2.31
N GLN A 76 -11.32 4.59 -3.00
CA GLN A 76 -10.07 3.99 -2.53
C GLN A 76 -8.95 5.03 -2.44
N ILE A 77 -8.77 5.85 -3.46
CA ILE A 77 -7.74 6.90 -3.51
C ILE A 77 -7.97 7.95 -2.42
N ASP A 78 -9.22 8.38 -2.22
CA ASP A 78 -9.60 9.35 -1.19
C ASP A 78 -9.28 8.81 0.22
N MET A 79 -9.62 7.55 0.49
CA MET A 79 -9.33 6.90 1.76
C MET A 79 -7.82 6.71 1.96
N ALA A 80 -7.08 6.27 0.95
CA ALA A 80 -5.62 6.17 1.02
C ALA A 80 -4.96 7.53 1.30
N SER A 81 -5.47 8.59 0.67
CA SER A 81 -4.99 9.95 0.87
C SER A 81 -5.26 10.44 2.30
N PHE A 82 -6.45 10.13 2.83
CA PHE A 82 -6.79 10.40 4.22
C PHE A 82 -5.82 9.67 5.17
N ILE A 83 -5.60 8.36 4.98
CA ILE A 83 -4.69 7.55 5.79
C ILE A 83 -3.26 8.10 5.71
N ALA A 84 -2.73 8.34 4.51
CA ALA A 84 -1.38 8.85 4.32
C ALA A 84 -1.14 10.20 5.03
N LYS A 85 -2.10 11.13 4.93
CA LYS A 85 -2.03 12.42 5.64
C LYS A 85 -2.03 12.23 7.16
N ARG A 86 -2.84 11.30 7.68
CA ARG A 86 -2.85 10.97 9.12
C ARG A 86 -1.53 10.34 9.57
N LEU A 87 -0.97 9.42 8.78
CA LEU A 87 0.32 8.81 9.07
C LEU A 87 1.44 9.85 9.07
N LYS A 88 1.47 10.77 8.11
CA LYS A 88 2.46 11.87 8.07
C LYS A 88 2.37 12.77 9.31
N LEU A 89 1.17 13.01 9.82
CA LEU A 89 1.00 13.81 11.04
C LEU A 89 1.56 13.08 12.27
N THR A 90 1.39 11.75 12.34
CA THR A 90 1.85 10.90 13.45
C THR A 90 3.35 10.62 13.39
N PHE A 91 3.87 10.24 12.23
CA PHE A 91 5.25 9.85 12.00
C PHE A 91 5.99 10.97 11.29
N LYS A 92 6.70 11.81 12.05
CA LYS A 92 7.37 13.00 11.51
C LYS A 92 8.47 12.68 10.50
N ASP A 93 9.05 11.49 10.59
CA ASP A 93 10.09 11.00 9.68
C ASP A 93 9.52 10.27 8.44
N LEU A 94 8.18 10.14 8.34
CA LEU A 94 7.54 9.57 7.15
C LEU A 94 7.67 10.54 5.98
N ARG A 95 8.57 10.19 5.05
CA ARG A 95 8.97 11.06 3.94
C ARG A 95 8.50 10.57 2.58
N PHE A 96 8.60 9.28 2.31
CA PHE A 96 8.45 8.73 0.97
C PHE A 96 7.16 7.92 0.77
N VAL A 97 6.64 7.97 -0.45
CA VAL A 97 5.69 6.99 -1.01
C VAL A 97 6.38 6.28 -2.16
N THR A 98 6.21 4.97 -2.24
CA THR A 98 6.72 4.11 -3.32
C THR A 98 5.67 3.07 -3.70
N SER A 99 5.86 2.37 -4.82
CA SER A 99 5.11 1.17 -5.18
C SER A 99 5.85 -0.13 -4.83
N HIS A 100 5.13 -1.25 -4.89
CA HIS A 100 5.72 -2.57 -4.77
C HIS A 100 6.59 -2.91 -5.98
N ALA A 101 6.17 -2.49 -7.18
CA ALA A 101 6.96 -2.58 -8.40
C ALA A 101 8.31 -1.89 -8.25
N MET A 102 8.35 -0.70 -7.64
CA MET A 102 9.59 0.05 -7.44
C MET A 102 10.55 -0.62 -6.47
N ILE A 103 10.06 -1.10 -5.32
CA ILE A 103 10.92 -1.77 -4.34
C ILE A 103 11.28 -3.22 -4.72
N SER A 104 10.68 -3.77 -5.77
CA SER A 104 10.91 -5.15 -6.23
C SER A 104 10.84 -5.28 -7.76
N PRO A 105 11.73 -4.62 -8.50
CA PRO A 105 11.70 -4.60 -9.96
C PRO A 105 11.76 -6.01 -10.55
N GLY A 106 10.93 -6.30 -11.55
CA GLY A 106 10.84 -7.60 -12.22
C GLY A 106 10.09 -8.69 -11.44
N ARG A 107 9.86 -8.52 -10.13
CA ARG A 107 9.08 -9.46 -9.30
C ARG A 107 7.63 -9.01 -9.11
N LYS A 108 7.39 -7.70 -9.08
CA LYS A 108 6.09 -7.09 -8.74
C LYS A 108 5.71 -6.02 -9.75
N THR A 109 4.42 -5.84 -9.92
CA THR A 109 3.83 -4.88 -10.89
C THR A 109 2.79 -3.96 -10.24
N ASP A 110 2.43 -4.21 -8.98
CA ASP A 110 1.46 -3.40 -8.24
C ASP A 110 2.04 -2.07 -7.72
N PRO A 111 1.22 -1.00 -7.66
CA PRO A 111 -0.19 -0.91 -8.09
C PRO A 111 -0.34 -0.45 -9.56
N ALA A 112 -0.99 -1.27 -10.39
CA ALA A 112 -1.26 -0.97 -11.79
C ALA A 112 -2.25 0.20 -11.94
N GLY A 113 -1.90 1.18 -12.78
CA GLY A 113 -2.76 2.34 -13.07
C GLY A 113 -2.81 3.39 -11.96
N PHE A 114 -1.86 3.39 -11.03
CA PHE A 114 -1.79 4.34 -9.93
C PHE A 114 -0.52 5.20 -10.01
N SER A 115 -0.68 6.52 -10.01
CA SER A 115 0.46 7.44 -10.00
C SER A 115 0.98 7.66 -8.59
N ILE A 116 2.22 7.24 -8.34
CA ILE A 116 2.90 7.47 -7.05
C ILE A 116 3.23 8.96 -6.89
N GLU A 117 3.61 9.62 -7.97
CA GLU A 117 3.92 11.05 -8.02
C GLU A 117 2.72 11.91 -7.66
N GLU A 118 1.58 11.71 -8.31
CA GLU A 118 0.36 12.48 -8.02
C GLU A 118 -0.13 12.24 -6.59
N PHE A 119 -0.14 10.98 -6.16
CA PHE A 119 -0.58 10.62 -4.81
C PHE A 119 0.34 11.19 -3.73
N SER A 120 1.66 11.05 -3.89
CA SER A 120 2.64 11.58 -2.93
C SER A 120 2.52 13.09 -2.80
N ALA A 121 2.42 13.82 -3.92
CA ALA A 121 2.19 15.26 -3.91
C ALA A 121 0.90 15.64 -3.16
N ALA A 122 -0.21 14.93 -3.41
CA ALA A 122 -1.49 15.18 -2.73
C ALA A 122 -1.45 14.87 -1.22
N ALA A 123 -0.64 13.90 -0.80
CA ALA A 123 -0.38 13.58 0.61
C ALA A 123 0.67 14.49 1.26
N GLY A 124 1.36 15.32 0.48
CA GLY A 124 2.49 16.13 0.90
C GLY A 124 3.73 15.30 1.23
N LEU A 125 3.88 14.12 0.63
CA LEU A 125 5.05 13.25 0.76
C LEU A 125 5.88 13.33 -0.54
N GLU A 126 7.09 12.80 -0.50
CA GLU A 126 7.95 12.68 -1.67
C GLU A 126 7.72 11.33 -2.37
N ALA A 127 7.70 11.32 -3.70
CA ALA A 127 7.75 10.07 -4.45
C ALA A 127 9.17 9.48 -4.39
N TRP A 128 9.26 8.17 -4.18
CA TRP A 128 10.47 7.39 -4.43
C TRP A 128 10.19 6.44 -5.59
N LEU A 129 10.95 6.61 -6.67
CA LEU A 129 10.82 5.98 -7.97
C LEU A 129 12.18 5.45 -8.44
#